data_AF-A0A5C1AXA7-F1
#
_entry.id   AF-A0A5C1AXA7-F1
#
_cell.length_a   1.000
_cell.length_b   1.000
_cell.length_c   1.000
_cell.angle_alpha   90.00
_cell.angle_beta   90.00
_cell.angle_gamma   90.00
#
_symmetry.space_group_name_H-M   'P 1'
#
loop_
_entity.id
_entity.type
_entity.pdbx_description
1 polymer ?
#
loop_
_entity_poly.entity_id
_entity_poly.type
_entity_poly.pdbx_seq_one_letter_code
_entity_poly.pdbx_strand_id
1 'polypeptide(L)'
;MGNLLIRDVEDALVQRLKQRAEINGTSLQHEASVALKRGAPPTAAERKALFEKFEREYGFAKVGTSGADVVRAVRDEMEGEDEDPS
;
A
#
# COMPACT_ATOMS: atom_id res chain seq x y z
N MET A 1 -10.43 11.67 -17.96
CA MET A 1 -10.98 11.66 -16.60
C MET A 1 -12.36 11.04 -16.65
N GLY A 2 -12.61 9.97 -15.90
CA GLY A 2 -13.93 9.37 -15.79
C GLY A 2 -14.74 10.06 -14.68
N ASN A 3 -16.03 10.27 -14.91
CA ASN A 3 -16.96 10.78 -13.91
C ASN A 3 -17.83 9.64 -13.39
N LEU A 4 -18.02 9.57 -12.08
CA LEU A 4 -18.86 8.56 -11.42
C LEU A 4 -20.05 9.25 -10.76
N LEU A 5 -21.26 8.78 -11.03
CA LEU A 5 -22.47 9.16 -10.29
C LEU A 5 -22.78 8.08 -9.27
N ILE A 6 -22.71 8.40 -7.98
CA ILE A 6 -23.10 7.51 -6.90
C ILE A 6 -24.47 7.97 -6.39
N ARG A 7 -25.47 7.09 -6.46
CA ARG A 7 -26.85 7.34 -6.01
C ARG A 7 -27.13 6.57 -4.72
N ASP A 8 -28.19 6.98 -4.03
CA ASP A 8 -28.72 6.27 -2.85
C ASP A 8 -27.68 6.07 -1.74
N VAL A 9 -26.80 7.07 -1.58
CA VAL A 9 -25.79 7.08 -0.51
C VAL A 9 -26.45 7.47 0.80
N GLU A 10 -26.21 6.69 1.85
CA GLU A 10 -26.69 6.99 3.19
C GLU A 10 -26.29 8.41 3.64
N ASP A 11 -27.25 9.21 4.09
CA ASP A 11 -27.03 10.59 4.52
C ASP A 11 -25.93 10.70 5.59
N ALA A 12 -25.90 9.74 6.52
CA ALA A 12 -24.88 9.68 7.56
C ALA A 12 -23.45 9.51 6.99
N LEU A 13 -23.29 8.82 5.86
CA LEU A 13 -22.00 8.73 5.17
C LEU A 13 -21.66 10.05 4.48
N VAL A 14 -22.62 10.69 3.82
CA VAL A 14 -22.41 12.00 3.18
C VAL A 14 -21.98 13.05 4.21
N GLN A 15 -22.63 13.09 5.37
CA GLN A 15 -22.27 14.03 6.44
C GLN A 15 -20.85 13.80 6.98
N ARG A 16 -20.47 12.54 7.19
CA ARG A 16 -19.09 12.19 7.61
C ARG A 16 -18.04 12.65 6.60
N LEU A 17 -18.32 12.50 5.30
CA LEU A 17 -17.41 12.93 4.25
C LEU A 17 -17.32 14.46 4.15
N LYS A 18 -18.44 15.18 4.34
CA LYS A 18 -18.45 16.66 4.41
C LYS A 18 -17.62 17.17 5.59
N GLN A 19 -17.81 16.59 6.77
CA GLN A 19 -17.02 16.95 7.96
C GLN A 19 -15.52 16.72 7.74
N ARG A 20 -15.14 15.59 7.12
CA ARG A 20 -13.73 15.34 6.75
C ARG A 20 -13.19 16.40 5.78
N ALA A 21 -13.99 16.79 4.80
CA ALA A 21 -13.60 17.81 3.84
C ALA A 21 -13.36 19.17 4.51
N GLU A 22 -14.24 19.57 5.44
CA GLU A 22 -14.07 20.78 6.25
C GLU A 22 -12.80 20.73 7.12
N ILE A 23 -12.57 19.62 7.83
CA ILE A 23 -11.39 19.43 8.69
C ILE A 23 -10.10 19.49 7.87
N ASN A 24 -10.08 18.86 6.70
CA ASN A 24 -8.89 18.76 5.87
C ASN A 24 -8.69 19.97 4.93
N GLY A 25 -9.65 20.89 4.86
CA GLY A 25 -9.64 21.97 3.87
C GLY A 25 -9.72 21.48 2.42
N THR A 26 -10.36 20.33 2.18
CA THR A 26 -10.50 19.68 0.87
C THR A 26 -11.95 19.73 0.38
N SER A 27 -12.22 19.22 -0.83
CA SER A 27 -13.59 19.10 -1.35
C SER A 27 -14.21 17.74 -1.01
N LEU A 28 -15.55 17.68 -0.96
CA LEU A 28 -16.29 16.42 -0.80
C LEU A 28 -15.90 15.39 -1.87
N GLN A 29 -15.72 15.83 -3.11
CA GLN A 29 -15.29 14.97 -4.21
C GLN A 29 -13.89 14.39 -3.98
N HIS A 30 -12.97 15.18 -3.41
CA HIS A 30 -11.63 14.71 -3.06
C HIS A 30 -11.71 13.61 -2.01
N GLU A 31 -12.44 13.83 -0.92
CA GLU A 31 -12.60 12.85 0.15
C GLU A 31 -13.30 11.56 -0.34
N ALA A 32 -14.31 11.69 -1.20
CA ALA A 32 -14.96 10.55 -1.83
C ALA A 32 -13.99 9.76 -2.73
N SER A 33 -13.17 10.45 -3.52
CA SER A 33 -12.13 9.83 -4.36
C SER A 33 -11.10 9.07 -3.51
N VAL A 34 -10.64 9.68 -2.41
CA VAL A 34 -9.71 9.03 -1.48
C VAL A 34 -10.34 7.80 -0.83
N ALA A 35 -11.61 7.87 -0.40
CA ALA A 35 -12.33 6.75 0.17
C ALA A 35 -12.46 5.58 -0.82
N LEU A 36 -12.81 5.87 -2.08
CA LEU A 36 -12.89 4.87 -3.14
C LEU A 36 -11.53 4.22 -3.44
N LYS A 37 -10.45 5.01 -3.49
CA LYS A 37 -9.09 4.48 -3.69
C LYS A 37 -8.66 3.54 -2.55
N ARG A 38 -9.03 3.85 -1.30
CA ARG A 38 -8.74 2.97 -0.15
C ARG A 38 -9.55 1.67 -0.22
N GLY A 39 -10.79 1.72 -0.70
CA GLY A 39 -11.66 0.55 -0.85
C GLY A 39 -11.36 -0.31 -2.08
N ALA A 40 -10.56 0.19 -3.03
CA ALA A 40 -10.11 -0.53 -4.22
C ALA A 40 -8.63 -0.92 -4.06
N PRO A 41 -8.31 -2.00 -3.32
CA PRO A 41 -6.93 -2.48 -3.26
C PRO A 41 -6.46 -2.79 -4.68
N PRO A 42 -5.23 -2.41 -5.05
CA PRO A 42 -4.74 -2.66 -6.39
C PRO A 42 -4.77 -4.15 -6.69
N THR A 43 -5.25 -4.51 -7.87
CA THR A 43 -5.20 -5.87 -8.39
C THR A 43 -3.75 -6.35 -8.48
N ALA A 44 -3.53 -7.66 -8.62
CA ALA A 44 -2.18 -8.20 -8.82
C ALA A 44 -1.47 -7.57 -10.03
N ALA A 45 -2.22 -7.29 -11.10
CA ALA A 45 -1.71 -6.62 -12.29
C ALA A 45 -1.31 -5.15 -12.01
N GLU A 46 -2.15 -4.40 -11.28
CA GLU A 46 -1.85 -3.01 -10.92
C GLU A 46 -0.67 -2.92 -9.94
N ARG A 47 -0.55 -3.86 -9.00
CA ARG A 47 0.61 -3.97 -8.11
C ARG A 47 1.90 -4.20 -8.89
N LYS A 48 1.88 -5.10 -9.88
CA LYS A 48 3.03 -5.36 -10.75
C LYS A 48 3.41 -4.11 -11.55
N ALA A 49 2.42 -3.42 -12.13
CA ALA A 49 2.66 -2.19 -12.89
C ALA A 49 3.23 -1.05 -12.02
N LEU A 50 2.76 -0.91 -10.77
CA LEU A 50 3.32 0.03 -9.80
C LEU A 50 4.79 -0.29 -9.50
N PHE A 51 5.12 -1.57 -9.32
CA PHE A 51 6.48 -2.03 -9.06
C PHE A 51 7.41 -1.75 -10.25
N GLU A 52 7.00 -2.11 -11.47
CA GLU A 52 7.78 -1.85 -12.69
C GLU A 52 7.98 -0.35 -12.95
N LYS A 53 6.98 0.48 -12.63
CA LYS A 53 7.11 1.94 -12.72
C LYS A 53 8.13 2.46 -11.72
N PHE A 54 8.07 1.99 -10.48
CA PHE A 54 9.01 2.37 -9.43
C PHE A 54 10.45 1.97 -9.78
N GLU A 55 10.64 0.74 -10.25
CA GLU A 55 11.93 0.24 -10.75
C GLU A 55 12.49 1.12 -11.88
N ARG A 56 11.64 1.55 -12.81
CA ARG A 56 12.06 2.40 -13.93
C ARG A 56 12.45 3.82 -13.49
N GLU A 57 11.71 4.40 -12.54
CA GLU A 57 11.91 5.78 -12.09
C GLU A 57 13.06 5.91 -11.08
N TYR A 58 13.26 4.90 -10.23
CA TYR A 58 14.17 4.97 -9.09
C TYR A 58 15.30 3.92 -9.12
N GLY A 59 15.24 2.97 -10.07
CA GLY A 59 16.07 1.78 -10.04
C GLY A 59 15.65 0.83 -8.91
N PHE A 60 16.23 -0.37 -8.86
CA PHE A 60 16.15 -1.15 -7.64
C PHE A 60 16.88 -0.39 -6.52
N ALA A 61 16.28 -0.34 -5.34
CA ALA A 61 17.04 -0.06 -4.14
C ALA A 61 18.22 -1.04 -4.12
N LYS A 62 19.45 -0.54 -4.17
CA LYS A 62 20.63 -1.37 -3.94
C LYS A 62 20.53 -1.85 -2.50
N VAL A 63 19.91 -3.00 -2.29
CA VAL A 63 19.95 -3.69 -1.01
C VAL A 63 21.43 -3.95 -0.77
N GLY A 64 22.00 -3.30 0.26
CA GLY A 64 23.42 -3.43 0.61
C GLY A 64 23.82 -4.85 1.04
N THR A 65 22.84 -5.74 1.11
CA THR A 65 22.96 -7.15 1.44
C THR A 65 22.77 -7.96 0.16
N SER A 66 23.79 -8.72 -0.23
CA SER A 66 23.68 -9.61 -1.38
C SER A 66 22.76 -10.79 -1.03
N GLY A 67 22.17 -11.44 -2.04
CA GLY A 67 21.39 -12.67 -1.81
C GLY A 67 22.20 -13.75 -1.09
N ALA A 68 23.53 -13.78 -1.26
CA ALA A 68 24.41 -14.69 -0.55
C ALA A 68 24.52 -14.39 0.95
N ASP A 69 24.42 -13.11 1.34
CA ASP A 69 24.45 -12.70 2.74
C ASP A 69 23.11 -13.03 3.42
N VAL A 70 21.99 -12.94 2.69
CA VAL A 70 20.68 -13.40 3.18
C VAL A 70 20.69 -14.91 3.40
N VAL A 71 21.22 -15.69 2.46
CA VAL A 71 21.31 -17.15 2.58
C VAL A 71 22.22 -17.56 3.75
N ARG A 72 23.34 -16.86 3.96
CA ARG A 72 24.21 -17.10 5.14
C ARG A 72 23.49 -16.77 6.44
N ALA A 73 22.83 -15.63 6.55
CA ALA A 73 22.09 -15.25 7.76
C ALA A 73 20.98 -16.26 8.13
N VAL A 74 20.21 -16.74 7.13
CA VAL A 74 19.16 -17.74 7.36
C VAL A 74 19.75 -19.09 7.77
N ARG A 75 20.91 -19.48 7.21
CA ARG A 75 21.60 -20.70 7.60
C ARG A 75 22.15 -20.61 9.03
N ASP A 76 22.78 -19.50 9.38
CA ASP A 76 23.36 -19.28 10.70
C ASP A 76 22.28 -19.18 11.79
N GLU A 77 21.10 -18.62 11.47
CA GLU A 77 19.91 -18.66 12.36
C GLU A 77 19.40 -20.09 12.57
N MET A 78 19.41 -20.94 11.54
CA MET A 78 18.99 -22.35 11.66
C MET A 78 20.03 -23.21 12.41
N GLU A 79 21.33 -22.95 12.24
CA GLU A 79 22.39 -23.68 12.96
C GLU A 79 22.45 -23.29 14.46
N GLY A 80 21.99 -22.10 14.84
CA GLY A 80 21.93 -21.64 16.23
C GLY A 80 20.80 -22.25 17.09
N GLU A 81 19.81 -22.91 16.48
CA GLU A 81 18.72 -23.59 17.21
C GLU A 81 19.08 -25.05 17.60
N ASP A 82 20.18 -25.60 17.08
CA ASP A 82 20.63 -26.97 17.37
C ASP A 82 21.65 -27.06 18.54
N GLU A 83 22.07 -25.95 19.15
CA GLU A 83 23.05 -25.88 20.25
C GLU A 83 22.46 -25.57 21.65
N ASP A 84 21.24 -26.03 21.94
CA ASP A 84 20.81 -26.15 23.35
C ASP A 84 20.22 -27.52 23.69
N PRO A 85 21.06 -28.44 24.20
CA PRO A 85 20.64 -29.43 25.17
C PRO A 85 21.35 -29.14 26.51
N SER A 86 20.67 -28.39 27.39
CA SER A 86 20.60 -28.60 28.86
C SER A 86 21.86 -29.08 29.60
#